data_AF-A0A7X9GN62-F1
#
_entry.id   AF-A0A7X9GN62-F1
#
_cell.length_a   1.000
_cell.length_b   1.000
_cell.length_c   1.000
_cell.angle_alpha   90.00
_cell.angle_beta   90.00
_cell.angle_gamma   90.00
#
_symmetry.space_group_name_H-M   'P 1'
#
loop_
_entity.id
_entity.type
_entity.pdbx_description
1 polymer ?
#
loop_
_entity_poly.entity_id
_entity_poly.type
_entity_poly.pdbx_seq_one_letter_code
_entity_poly.pdbx_strand_id
1 'polypeptide(L)'
;MSLEEYKGEQIVESELVGDSELVGESELIEGQLEEQPIIKKPKLIKEEVNRRLVHGIKKHNLEYDLLYNAEKAALNKDGDVLTFLFQRMFFYRLNEKLSAYQCDHSYRFTRQILTQMQLSRGKINDILEIFKKNGGVCDCEVLYNVESLVIG
;
A
#
# COMPACT_ATOMS: atom_id res chain seq x y z
N MET A 1 41.26 62.60 10.76
CA MET A 1 41.17 61.28 11.41
C MET A 1 40.75 60.29 10.34
N SER A 2 41.66 59.37 10.00
CA SER A 2 41.54 58.09 9.24
C SER A 2 40.93 58.17 7.82
N LEU A 3 41.66 58.07 6.69
CA LEU A 3 42.53 56.96 6.14
C LEU A 3 41.76 55.64 6.14
N GLU A 4 41.56 54.85 5.07
CA GLU A 4 42.20 54.63 3.74
C GLU A 4 41.09 54.40 2.66
N GLU A 5 41.12 54.84 1.38
CA GLU A 5 42.05 54.52 0.25
C GLU A 5 42.17 53.00 -0.03
N TYR A 6 42.19 52.40 -1.22
CA TYR A 6 42.09 52.73 -2.64
C TYR A 6 42.29 51.38 -3.37
N LYS A 7 41.70 51.18 -4.56
CA LYS A 7 42.18 50.31 -5.67
C LYS A 7 42.25 48.79 -5.39
N GLY A 8 42.14 47.88 -6.35
CA GLY A 8 42.24 47.91 -7.81
C GLY A 8 42.63 46.49 -8.23
N GLU A 9 42.17 46.05 -9.39
CA GLU A 9 42.46 44.74 -9.99
C GLU A 9 43.95 44.38 -10.02
N GLN A 10 44.28 43.11 -9.77
CA GLN A 10 45.32 42.44 -10.55
C GLN A 10 45.15 40.92 -10.59
N ILE A 11 45.29 40.44 -11.82
CA ILE A 11 45.20 39.07 -12.32
C ILE A 11 46.48 38.32 -11.93
N VAL A 12 46.35 37.09 -11.44
CA VAL A 12 47.43 36.09 -11.47
C VAL A 12 46.88 34.80 -12.06
N GLU A 13 47.41 34.45 -13.23
CA GLU A 13 47.27 33.14 -13.86
C GLU A 13 48.02 32.09 -13.04
N SER A 14 47.36 30.96 -12.77
CA SER A 14 48.06 29.70 -12.53
C SER A 14 47.19 28.55 -13.01
N GLU A 15 47.50 28.03 -14.19
CA GLU A 15 47.06 26.72 -14.66
C GLU A 15 47.65 25.64 -13.75
N LEU A 16 46.82 24.80 -13.14
CA LEU A 16 47.11 23.38 -12.89
C LEU A 16 45.81 22.56 -12.89
N VAL A 17 45.73 21.74 -13.93
CA VAL A 17 44.81 20.65 -14.29
C VAL A 17 44.18 19.89 -13.10
N GLY A 18 42.86 19.68 -13.18
CA GLY A 18 42.13 18.72 -12.35
C GLY A 18 40.69 18.57 -12.82
N ASP A 19 40.43 17.56 -13.65
CA ASP A 19 39.09 17.16 -14.11
C ASP A 19 38.13 16.87 -12.95
N SER A 20 36.95 17.51 -12.96
CA SER A 20 35.69 16.97 -12.44
C SER A 20 34.57 18.00 -12.61
N GLU A 21 33.93 18.04 -13.78
CA GLU A 21 32.58 18.62 -13.90
C GLU A 21 31.59 17.78 -13.09
N LEU A 22 30.92 18.38 -12.11
CA LEU A 22 29.56 17.99 -11.73
C LEU A 22 28.76 19.25 -11.41
N VAL A 23 28.06 19.72 -12.44
CA VAL A 23 27.00 20.72 -12.40
C VAL A 23 25.89 20.18 -11.49
N GLY A 24 25.79 20.75 -10.29
CA GLY A 24 24.72 20.44 -9.35
C GLY A 24 23.60 21.45 -9.52
N GLU A 25 22.60 21.12 -10.33
CA GLU A 25 21.26 21.70 -10.26
C GLU A 25 20.27 20.81 -11.01
N SER A 26 19.06 20.67 -10.42
CA SER A 26 17.88 19.97 -10.95
C SER A 26 17.91 18.44 -10.86
N GLU A 27 17.07 17.88 -9.99
CA GLU A 27 15.92 17.09 -10.47
C GLU A 27 14.89 16.87 -9.36
N LEU A 28 13.69 17.34 -9.64
CA LEU A 28 12.45 16.97 -8.98
C LEU A 28 12.38 15.43 -8.95
N ILE A 29 12.23 14.84 -7.77
CA ILE A 29 11.81 13.44 -7.64
C ILE A 29 10.33 13.38 -8.01
N GLU A 30 10.02 13.56 -9.29
CA GLU A 30 8.85 12.95 -9.90
C GLU A 30 9.17 11.47 -10.05
N GLY A 31 8.94 10.75 -8.94
CA GLY A 31 9.00 9.30 -8.93
C GLY A 31 8.02 8.77 -9.96
N GLN A 32 8.56 8.35 -11.10
CA GLN A 32 7.90 7.54 -12.10
C GLN A 32 7.16 6.41 -11.39
N LEU A 33 5.83 6.51 -11.30
CA LEU A 33 4.98 5.35 -11.11
C LEU A 33 5.10 4.55 -12.41
N GLU A 34 6.16 3.76 -12.53
CA GLU A 34 6.22 2.70 -13.53
C GLU A 34 4.93 1.91 -13.37
N GLU A 35 4.09 1.89 -14.41
CA GLU A 35 2.94 1.01 -14.50
C GLU A 35 3.45 -0.44 -14.52
N GLN A 36 3.75 -0.97 -13.33
CA GLN A 36 4.22 -2.33 -13.16
C GLN A 36 3.17 -3.24 -13.78
N PRO A 37 3.54 -4.09 -14.77
CA PRO A 37 2.58 -4.83 -15.57
C PRO A 37 1.74 -5.75 -14.69
N ILE A 38 0.44 -5.79 -14.96
CA ILE A 38 -0.50 -6.65 -14.23
C ILE A 38 -0.16 -8.11 -14.48
N ILE A 39 0.08 -8.86 -13.40
CA ILE A 39 0.36 -10.29 -13.48
C ILE A 39 -0.93 -11.05 -13.80
N LYS A 40 -0.88 -11.91 -14.82
CA LYS A 40 -2.01 -12.79 -15.23
C LYS A 40 -1.80 -14.28 -14.95
N LYS A 41 -0.57 -14.70 -14.64
CA LYS A 41 -0.25 -16.13 -14.43
C LYS A 41 -0.73 -16.59 -13.04
N PRO A 42 -1.58 -17.63 -12.93
CA PRO A 42 -2.18 -18.03 -11.65
C PRO A 42 -1.19 -18.33 -10.53
N LYS A 43 -0.06 -18.98 -10.84
CA LYS A 43 1.00 -19.27 -9.86
C LYS A 43 1.60 -17.99 -9.27
N LEU A 44 1.90 -17.01 -10.13
CA LEU A 44 2.48 -15.74 -9.73
C LEU A 44 1.48 -14.86 -8.96
N ILE A 45 0.19 -14.90 -9.34
CA ILE A 45 -0.88 -14.26 -8.57
C ILE A 45 -0.92 -14.83 -7.15
N LYS A 46 -0.93 -16.16 -7.01
CA LYS A 46 -0.96 -16.81 -5.69
C LYS A 46 0.25 -16.44 -4.82
N GLU A 47 1.43 -16.37 -5.42
CA GLU A 47 2.66 -15.94 -4.74
C GLU A 47 2.57 -14.50 -4.25
N GLU A 48 2.09 -13.58 -5.10
CA GLU A 48 1.92 -12.17 -4.76
C GLU A 48 0.86 -11.98 -3.66
N VAL A 49 -0.29 -12.66 -3.77
CA VAL A 49 -1.34 -12.64 -2.74
C VAL A 49 -0.79 -13.11 -1.41
N ASN A 50 -0.07 -14.24 -1.38
CA ASN A 50 0.54 -14.73 -0.14
C ASN A 50 1.57 -13.75 0.44
N ARG A 51 2.38 -13.12 -0.42
CA ARG A 51 3.38 -12.13 0.01
C ARG A 51 2.73 -10.94 0.68
N ARG A 52 1.72 -10.34 0.06
CA ARG A 52 0.97 -9.21 0.62
C ARG A 52 0.21 -9.60 1.89
N LEU A 53 -0.43 -10.77 1.87
CA LEU A 53 -1.20 -11.25 3.01
C LEU A 53 -0.32 -11.50 4.23
N VAL A 54 0.82 -12.17 4.09
CA VAL A 54 1.66 -12.54 5.23
C VAL A 54 2.65 -11.43 5.61
N HIS A 55 3.30 -10.80 4.62
CA HIS A 55 4.38 -9.85 4.84
C HIS A 55 4.01 -8.39 4.61
N GLY A 56 2.84 -8.10 4.02
CA GLY A 56 2.43 -6.73 3.70
C GLY A 56 3.23 -6.08 2.56
N ILE A 57 4.00 -6.86 1.80
CA ILE A 57 4.86 -6.35 0.73
C ILE A 57 4.15 -6.53 -0.62
N LYS A 58 3.89 -5.42 -1.31
CA LYS A 58 3.41 -5.39 -2.69
C LYS A 58 4.60 -5.29 -3.65
N LYS A 59 4.74 -6.26 -4.55
CA LYS A 59 5.82 -6.29 -5.56
C LYS A 59 5.31 -5.99 -6.97
N HIS A 60 4.09 -6.42 -7.29
CA HIS A 60 3.51 -6.27 -8.61
C HIS A 60 2.03 -5.96 -8.51
N ASN A 61 1.43 -5.32 -9.52
CA ASN A 61 0.00 -5.06 -9.55
C ASN A 61 -0.80 -6.32 -9.93
N LEU A 62 -1.99 -6.45 -9.34
CA LEU A 62 -3.00 -7.46 -9.66
C LEU A 62 -4.24 -6.78 -10.22
N GLU A 63 -5.04 -7.47 -11.04
CA GLU A 63 -6.32 -6.93 -11.53
C GLU A 63 -7.24 -6.53 -10.37
N TYR A 64 -7.17 -7.25 -9.25
CA TYR A 64 -7.91 -6.94 -8.03
C TYR A 64 -7.59 -5.56 -7.46
N ASP A 65 -6.37 -5.02 -7.67
CA ASP A 65 -6.02 -3.67 -7.22
C ASP A 65 -6.88 -2.58 -7.87
N LEU A 66 -7.39 -2.84 -9.08
CA LEU A 66 -8.22 -1.89 -9.83
C LEU A 66 -9.63 -1.75 -9.25
N LEU A 67 -10.04 -2.65 -8.36
CA LEU A 67 -11.35 -2.57 -7.71
C LEU A 67 -11.36 -1.52 -6.59
N TYR A 68 -10.20 -1.12 -6.08
CA TYR A 68 -10.11 -0.18 -4.96
C TYR A 68 -10.65 1.20 -5.32
N ASN A 69 -11.53 1.74 -4.46
CA ASN A 69 -12.03 3.10 -4.57
C ASN A 69 -11.61 3.91 -3.34
N ALA A 70 -10.65 4.82 -3.55
CA ALA A 70 -10.11 5.66 -2.50
C ALA A 70 -11.13 6.65 -1.92
N GLU A 71 -12.03 7.18 -2.76
CA GLU A 71 -13.06 8.13 -2.34
C GLU A 71 -14.10 7.46 -1.43
N LYS A 72 -14.57 6.26 -1.80
CA LYS A 72 -15.47 5.46 -0.96
C LYS A 72 -14.82 5.11 0.39
N ALA A 73 -13.56 4.68 0.35
CA ALA A 73 -12.81 4.37 1.57
C ALA A 73 -12.71 5.60 2.48
N ALA A 74 -12.42 6.78 1.93
CA ALA A 74 -12.29 8.03 2.68
C ALA A 74 -13.61 8.52 3.31
N LEU A 75 -14.76 8.14 2.74
CA LEU A 75 -16.08 8.46 3.32
C LEU A 75 -16.43 7.57 4.52
N ASN A 76 -15.74 6.45 4.71
CA ASN A 76 -15.97 5.55 5.84
C ASN A 76 -15.06 5.89 7.02
N LYS A 77 -15.63 5.97 8.23
CA LYS A 77 -14.87 6.26 9.46
C LYS A 77 -13.83 5.19 9.80
N ASP A 78 -14.06 3.95 9.37
CA ASP A 78 -13.14 2.82 9.53
C ASP A 78 -12.26 2.60 8.28
N GLY A 79 -12.27 3.55 7.34
CA GLY A 79 -11.62 3.47 6.03
C GLY A 79 -10.17 3.01 6.08
N ASP A 80 -9.36 3.55 7.00
CA ASP A 80 -7.95 3.18 7.14
C ASP A 80 -7.74 1.68 7.39
N VAL A 81 -8.59 1.08 8.25
CA VAL A 81 -8.52 -0.35 8.56
C VAL A 81 -8.99 -1.18 7.38
N LEU A 82 -10.06 -0.76 6.71
CA LEU A 82 -10.59 -1.47 5.56
C LEU A 82 -9.63 -1.42 4.36
N THR A 83 -9.00 -0.26 4.11
CA THR A 83 -7.94 -0.09 3.12
C THR A 83 -6.74 -0.97 3.44
N PHE A 84 -6.30 -1.02 4.69
CA PHE A 84 -5.23 -1.93 5.12
C PHE A 84 -5.56 -3.40 4.80
N LEU A 85 -6.79 -3.84 5.10
CA LEU A 85 -7.23 -5.20 4.80
C LEU A 85 -7.29 -5.48 3.30
N PHE A 86 -7.80 -4.52 2.52
CA PHE A 86 -7.84 -4.60 1.07
C PHE A 86 -6.43 -4.75 0.47
N GLN A 87 -5.51 -3.85 0.83
CA GLN A 87 -4.12 -3.86 0.34
C GLN A 87 -3.37 -5.14 0.72
N ARG A 88 -3.68 -5.71 1.88
CA ARG A 88 -3.15 -7.01 2.33
C ARG A 88 -3.88 -8.21 1.75
N MET A 89 -4.76 -8.03 0.77
CA MET A 89 -5.47 -9.10 0.07
C MET A 89 -6.37 -9.95 0.97
N PHE A 90 -6.85 -9.39 2.09
CA PHE A 90 -7.73 -10.09 3.03
C PHE A 90 -9.03 -10.53 2.35
N PHE A 91 -9.75 -9.58 1.73
CA PHE A 91 -11.04 -9.83 1.09
C PHE A 91 -10.90 -10.79 -0.10
N TYR A 92 -9.86 -10.60 -0.92
CA TYR A 92 -9.52 -11.55 -1.99
C TYR A 92 -9.39 -12.99 -1.46
N ARG A 93 -8.60 -13.19 -0.40
CA ARG A 93 -8.38 -14.53 0.18
C ARG A 93 -9.66 -15.08 0.85
N LEU A 94 -10.49 -14.22 1.42
CA LEU A 94 -11.78 -14.61 1.98
C LEU A 94 -12.75 -15.10 0.89
N ASN A 95 -12.81 -14.37 -0.24
CA ASN A 95 -13.59 -14.77 -1.40
C ASN A 95 -13.11 -16.10 -2.02
N GLU A 96 -11.79 -16.32 -2.11
CA GLU A 96 -11.24 -17.61 -2.54
C GLU A 96 -11.70 -18.76 -1.62
N LYS A 97 -11.76 -18.54 -0.30
CA LYS A 97 -12.25 -19.54 0.65
C LYS A 97 -13.74 -19.82 0.46
N LEU A 98 -14.56 -18.79 0.37
CA LEU A 98 -16.01 -18.94 0.21
C LEU A 98 -16.40 -19.49 -1.17
N SER A 99 -15.56 -19.32 -2.19
CA SER A 99 -15.75 -19.98 -3.49
C SER A 99 -15.57 -21.49 -3.43
N ALA A 100 -14.77 -21.99 -2.47
CA ALA A 100 -14.50 -23.41 -2.29
C ALA A 100 -15.38 -24.07 -1.20
N TYR A 101 -15.97 -23.28 -0.31
CA TYR A 101 -16.71 -23.76 0.86
C TYR A 101 -17.97 -22.93 1.09
N GLN A 102 -19.08 -23.60 1.47
CA GLN A 102 -20.29 -22.90 1.87
C GLN A 102 -20.05 -22.07 3.15
N CYS A 103 -20.66 -20.88 3.23
CA CYS A 103 -20.66 -20.08 4.44
C CYS A 103 -21.49 -20.76 5.54
N ASP A 104 -20.93 -20.87 6.74
CA ASP A 104 -21.59 -21.40 7.94
C ASP A 104 -22.10 -20.30 8.87
N HIS A 105 -22.20 -19.07 8.36
CA HIS A 105 -22.59 -17.85 9.08
C HIS A 105 -21.72 -17.56 10.32
N SER A 106 -20.45 -17.95 10.27
CA SER A 106 -19.45 -17.62 11.30
C SER A 106 -18.30 -16.78 10.73
N TYR A 107 -17.35 -16.41 11.59
CA TYR A 107 -16.07 -15.78 11.20
C TYR A 107 -14.92 -16.78 11.04
N ARG A 108 -15.22 -18.05 10.72
CA ARG A 108 -14.21 -19.12 10.71
C ARG A 108 -13.04 -18.77 9.80
N PHE A 109 -13.31 -18.36 8.56
CA PHE A 109 -12.26 -18.03 7.60
C PHE A 109 -11.64 -16.67 7.89
N THR A 110 -12.44 -15.68 8.29
CA THR A 110 -11.95 -14.37 8.72
C THR A 110 -10.87 -14.50 9.81
N ARG A 111 -11.17 -15.22 10.90
CA ARG A 111 -10.20 -15.40 12.00
C ARG A 111 -8.95 -16.15 11.53
N GLN A 112 -9.12 -17.15 10.67
CA GLN A 112 -8.00 -17.90 10.11
C GLN A 112 -7.08 -16.98 9.29
N ILE A 113 -7.63 -16.16 8.40
CA ILE A 113 -6.86 -15.28 7.52
C ILE A 113 -6.19 -14.17 8.33
N LEU A 114 -6.89 -13.54 9.27
CA LEU A 114 -6.30 -12.49 10.13
C LEU A 114 -5.15 -13.05 10.99
N THR A 115 -5.22 -14.32 11.39
CA THR A 115 -4.11 -15.01 12.08
C THR A 115 -2.92 -15.23 11.12
N GLN A 116 -3.17 -15.59 9.86
CA GLN A 116 -2.12 -15.72 8.83
C GLN A 116 -1.42 -14.38 8.52
N MET A 117 -2.13 -13.27 8.69
CA MET A 117 -1.58 -11.92 8.58
C MET A 117 -0.67 -11.52 9.77
N GLN A 118 -0.49 -12.42 10.74
CA GLN A 118 0.32 -12.24 11.96
C GLN A 118 -0.19 -11.12 12.86
N LEU A 119 -1.51 -10.88 12.87
CA LEU A 119 -2.12 -9.87 13.74
C LEU A 119 -2.28 -10.40 15.17
N SER A 120 -2.11 -9.51 16.15
CA SER A 120 -2.35 -9.83 17.56
C SER A 120 -3.83 -10.10 17.83
N ARG A 121 -4.14 -10.87 18.87
CA ARG A 121 -5.53 -11.19 19.25
C ARG A 121 -6.37 -9.93 19.50
N GLY A 122 -5.77 -8.91 20.11
CA GLY A 122 -6.43 -7.61 20.33
C GLY A 122 -6.84 -6.97 19.01
N LYS A 123 -5.88 -6.84 18.07
CA LYS A 123 -6.14 -6.25 16.75
C LYS A 123 -7.17 -7.03 15.95
N ILE A 124 -7.16 -8.36 16.05
CA ILE A 124 -8.18 -9.21 15.42
C ILE A 124 -9.57 -8.90 15.96
N ASN A 125 -9.71 -8.77 17.28
CA ASN A 125 -11.01 -8.43 17.87
C ASN A 125 -11.46 -7.02 17.47
N ASP A 126 -10.57 -6.04 17.40
CA ASP A 126 -10.89 -4.69 16.93
C ASP A 126 -11.44 -4.71 15.49
N ILE A 127 -10.80 -5.49 14.61
CA ILE A 127 -11.24 -5.66 13.21
C ILE A 127 -12.63 -6.33 13.15
N LEU A 128 -12.88 -7.34 13.99
CA LEU A 128 -14.19 -8.00 14.02
C LEU A 128 -15.31 -7.08 14.53
N GLU A 129 -15.00 -6.18 15.47
CA GLU A 129 -15.96 -5.15 15.90
C GLU A 129 -16.24 -4.15 14.79
N ILE A 130 -15.22 -3.76 14.00
CA ILE A 130 -15.40 -2.93 12.80
C ILE A 130 -16.30 -3.65 11.79
N PHE A 131 -16.06 -4.93 11.52
CA PHE A 131 -16.90 -5.71 10.60
C PHE A 131 -18.35 -5.75 11.06
N LYS A 132 -18.58 -6.06 12.35
CA LYS A 132 -19.91 -6.09 12.93
C LYS A 132 -20.64 -4.74 12.82
N LYS A 133 -19.96 -3.62 13.09
CA LYS A 133 -20.53 -2.26 12.95
C LYS A 133 -20.93 -1.95 11.51
N ASN A 134 -20.18 -2.47 10.55
CA ASN A 134 -20.42 -2.30 9.12
C ASN A 134 -21.30 -3.43 8.53
N GLY A 135 -22.01 -4.20 9.37
CA GLY A 135 -22.98 -5.21 8.95
C GLY A 135 -22.37 -6.53 8.46
N GLY A 136 -21.08 -6.77 8.65
CA GLY A 136 -20.41 -8.02 8.32
C GLY A 136 -20.38 -8.99 9.49
N VAL A 137 -21.47 -9.69 9.83
CA VAL A 137 -21.52 -10.59 11.01
C VAL A 137 -21.11 -12.05 10.72
N CYS A 138 -21.02 -12.44 9.46
CA CYS A 138 -20.38 -13.66 8.95
C CYS A 138 -19.29 -13.35 7.92
N ASP A 139 -18.47 -14.36 7.59
CA ASP A 139 -17.53 -14.35 6.46
C ASP A 139 -18.20 -13.86 5.15
N CYS A 140 -19.44 -14.27 4.91
CA CYS A 140 -20.22 -13.87 3.73
C CYS A 140 -20.53 -12.37 3.67
N GLU A 141 -21.06 -11.81 4.75
CA GLU A 141 -21.45 -10.42 4.86
C GLU A 141 -20.23 -9.50 4.95
N VAL A 142 -19.09 -10.00 5.42
CA VAL A 142 -17.83 -9.25 5.31
C VAL A 142 -17.53 -8.94 3.84
N LEU A 143 -17.73 -9.87 2.91
CA LEU A 143 -17.59 -9.57 1.48
C LEU A 143 -18.70 -8.65 0.97
N TYR A 144 -19.97 -8.95 1.26
CA TYR A 144 -21.07 -8.17 0.68
C TYR A 144 -21.19 -6.74 1.25
N ASN A 145 -21.05 -6.58 2.56
CA ASN A 145 -21.32 -5.34 3.27
C ASN A 145 -20.05 -4.55 3.60
N VAL A 146 -18.93 -5.22 3.88
CA VAL A 146 -17.71 -4.54 4.33
C VAL A 146 -16.75 -4.25 3.17
N GLU A 147 -16.52 -5.21 2.28
CA GLU A 147 -15.65 -4.99 1.10
C GLU A 147 -16.21 -3.88 0.19
N SER A 148 -17.54 -3.85 0.01
CA SER A 148 -18.24 -2.86 -0.82
C SER A 148 -18.03 -1.40 -0.40
N LEU A 149 -17.55 -1.17 0.83
CA LEU A 149 -17.23 0.16 1.36
C LEU A 149 -15.91 0.72 0.82
N VAL A 150 -15.05 -0.13 0.26
CA VAL A 150 -13.72 0.26 -0.27
C VAL A 150 -13.51 -0.11 -1.73
N ILE A 151 -14.52 -0.71 -2.38
CA ILE A 151 -14.45 -1.10 -3.80
C ILE A 151 -15.54 -0.46 -4.66
N GLY A 152 -15.26 -0.41 -5.96
CA GLY A 152 -16.21 -0.10 -7.03
C GLY A 152 -16.26 1.36 -7.43
#